data_AF-A0AAW0KCA2-F1
#
_entry.id   AF-A0AAW0KCA2-F1
#
_cell.length_a   1.000
_cell.length_b   1.000
_cell.length_c   1.000
_cell.angle_alpha   90.00
_cell.angle_beta   90.00
_cell.angle_gamma   90.00
#
_symmetry.space_group_name_H-M   'P 1'
#
loop_
_entity.id
_entity.type
_entity.pdbx_description
1 polymer ?
#
loop_
_entity_poly.entity_id
_entity_poly.type
_entity_poly.pdbx_seq_one_letter_code
_entity_poly.pdbx_strand_id
1 'polypeptide(L)'
;MFGREIVDIVACEGLEREERHERYARWIVRFVGAGFKPAHMWCDAKQIIDAYGKDGYKIMNDKSSLMICWHERPLYAVSAWIS
;
A
#
# COMPACT_ATOMS: atom_id res chain seq x y z
N MET A 1 -5.63 17.41 -2.18
CA MET A 1 -4.50 16.50 -1.92
C MET A 1 -4.02 15.85 -3.22
N PHE A 2 -4.82 15.00 -3.87
CA PHE A 2 -4.46 14.28 -5.11
C PHE A 2 -3.98 15.13 -6.29
N GLY A 3 -4.46 16.36 -6.44
CA GLY A 3 -4.06 17.22 -7.57
C GLY A 3 -2.55 17.47 -7.64
N ARG A 4 -1.87 17.57 -6.49
CA ARG A 4 -0.40 17.76 -6.47
C ARG A 4 0.33 16.48 -6.85
N GLU A 5 -0.08 15.33 -6.30
CA GLU A 5 0.49 14.03 -6.65
C GLU A 5 0.31 13.73 -8.14
N ILE A 6 -0.87 14.02 -8.70
CA ILE A 6 -1.14 13.82 -10.14
C ILE A 6 -0.21 14.69 -10.99
N VAL A 7 -0.04 15.96 -10.63
CA VAL A 7 0.87 16.86 -11.35
C VAL A 7 2.32 16.36 -11.26
N ASP A 8 2.77 15.93 -10.08
CA ASP A 8 4.12 15.40 -9.92
C ASP A 8 4.35 14.15 -10.77
N ILE A 9 3.41 13.21 -10.75
CA ILE A 9 3.50 11.96 -11.52
C ILE A 9 3.54 12.21 -13.03
N VAL A 10 2.75 13.18 -13.53
CA VAL A 10 2.54 13.40 -14.97
C VAL A 10 3.53 14.41 -15.57
N ALA A 11 3.90 15.45 -14.82
CA ALA A 11 4.63 16.60 -15.34
C ALA A 11 6.09 16.69 -14.85
N CYS A 12 6.43 16.10 -13.70
CA CYS A 12 7.81 16.09 -13.21
C CYS A 12 8.58 14.87 -13.76
N GLU A 13 9.88 15.04 -13.98
CA GLU A 13 10.76 13.98 -14.49
C GLU A 13 12.07 13.89 -13.68
N GLY A 14 12.80 12.79 -13.85
CA GLY A 14 14.13 12.63 -13.23
C GLY A 14 14.10 12.86 -11.71
N LEU A 15 14.99 13.71 -11.18
CA LEU A 15 15.04 14.01 -9.75
C LEU A 15 13.89 14.91 -9.27
N GLU A 16 13.18 15.58 -10.19
CA GLU A 16 12.06 16.46 -9.84
C GLU A 16 10.78 15.67 -9.55
N ARG A 17 10.66 14.44 -10.06
CA ARG A 17 9.52 13.57 -9.74
C ARG A 17 9.76 12.83 -8.43
N GLU A 18 9.00 13.19 -7.41
CA GLU A 18 9.05 12.58 -6.08
C GLU A 18 8.07 11.40 -5.95
N GLU A 19 6.88 11.53 -6.52
CA GLU A 19 5.81 10.53 -6.45
C GLU A 19 6.10 9.35 -7.39
N ARG A 20 6.62 8.27 -6.81
CA ARG A 20 7.10 7.08 -7.52
C ARG A 20 6.52 5.80 -6.94
N HIS A 21 5.21 5.77 -6.77
CA HIS A 21 4.52 4.60 -6.21
C HIS A 21 4.85 3.33 -6.99
N GLU A 22 5.16 2.27 -6.25
CA GLU A 22 5.42 0.95 -6.79
C GLU A 22 4.40 -0.05 -6.27
N ARG A 23 4.12 -1.10 -7.05
CA ARG A 23 3.31 -2.22 -6.56
C ARG A 23 4.00 -2.87 -5.36
N TYR A 24 3.21 -3.34 -4.40
CA TYR A 24 3.71 -3.99 -3.19
C TYR A 24 4.72 -5.11 -3.48
N ALA A 25 4.53 -5.89 -4.56
CA ALA A 25 5.48 -6.93 -4.97
C ALA A 25 6.92 -6.40 -5.20
N ARG A 26 7.10 -5.16 -5.70
CA ARG A 26 8.45 -4.57 -5.85
C ARG A 26 9.06 -4.21 -4.50
N TRP A 27 8.24 -3.75 -3.56
CA TRP A 27 8.68 -3.47 -2.19
C TRP A 27 9.10 -4.73 -1.45
N ILE A 28 8.41 -5.86 -1.63
CA ILE A 28 8.82 -7.17 -1.08
C ILE A 28 10.26 -7.50 -1.51
N VAL A 29 10.56 -7.37 -2.81
CA VAL A 29 11.90 -7.65 -3.34
C VAL A 29 12.95 -6.73 -2.70
N ARG A 30 12.64 -5.44 -2.52
CA ARG A 30 13.54 -4.48 -1.87
C ARG A 30 13.80 -4.83 -0.40
N PHE A 31 12.75 -5.12 0.37
CA PHE A 31 12.88 -5.44 1.78
C PHE A 31 13.64 -6.75 2.01
N VAL A 32 13.30 -7.80 1.27
CA VAL A 32 14.02 -9.08 1.34
C VAL A 32 15.48 -8.90 0.90
N GLY A 33 15.72 -8.13 -0.17
CA GLY A 33 17.09 -7.82 -0.64
C GLY A 33 17.91 -7.04 0.39
N ALA A 34 17.26 -6.27 1.27
CA ALA A 34 17.89 -5.58 2.38
C ALA A 34 17.98 -6.42 3.68
N GLY A 35 17.59 -7.70 3.66
CA GLY A 35 17.69 -8.62 4.79
C GLY A 35 16.47 -8.71 5.69
N PHE A 36 15.41 -7.94 5.42
CA PHE A 36 14.18 -7.98 6.21
C PHE A 36 13.37 -9.24 5.92
N LYS A 37 12.67 -9.73 6.94
CA LYS A 37 11.75 -10.86 6.84
C LYS A 37 10.31 -10.39 7.11
N PRO A 38 9.31 -10.86 6.34
CA PRO A 38 7.92 -10.53 6.61
C PRO A 38 7.51 -10.99 8.00
N ALA A 39 6.79 -10.14 8.72
CA ALA A 39 6.22 -10.42 10.02
C ALA A 39 4.70 -10.56 9.94
N HIS A 40 4.12 -11.36 10.83
CA HIS A 40 2.68 -11.54 10.87
C HIS A 40 2.00 -10.27 11.40
N MET A 41 1.01 -9.77 10.65
CA MET A 41 0.18 -8.65 11.09
C MET A 41 -1.05 -9.19 11.82
N TRP A 42 -1.17 -8.87 13.11
CA TRP A 42 -2.29 -9.31 13.95
C TRP A 42 -3.54 -8.40 13.83
N CYS A 43 -3.45 -7.32 13.06
CA CYS A 43 -4.55 -6.36 12.91
C CYS A 43 -5.61 -6.85 11.93
N ASP A 44 -6.83 -7.11 12.42
CA ASP A 44 -8.00 -7.27 11.56
C ASP A 44 -8.61 -5.89 11.25
N ALA A 45 -8.10 -5.25 10.19
CA ALA A 45 -8.54 -3.92 9.77
C ALA A 45 -9.97 -3.88 9.19
N LYS A 46 -10.65 -5.04 9.08
CA LYS A 46 -12.02 -5.12 8.57
C LYS A 46 -13.00 -4.30 9.41
N GLN A 47 -12.84 -4.33 10.74
CA GLN A 47 -13.72 -3.57 11.65
C GLN A 47 -13.62 -2.05 11.44
N ILE A 48 -12.44 -1.55 11.06
CA ILE A 48 -12.24 -0.14 10.77
C ILE A 48 -13.01 0.23 9.49
N ILE A 49 -12.90 -0.57 8.43
CA ILE A 49 -13.59 -0.28 7.16
C ILE A 49 -15.11 -0.40 7.31
N ASP A 50 -15.60 -1.35 8.10
CA ASP A 50 -17.02 -1.48 8.40
C ASP A 50 -17.58 -0.23 9.12
N ALA A 51 -16.76 0.46 9.92
CA ALA A 51 -17.14 1.71 10.59
C ALA A 51 -17.13 2.95 9.68
N TYR A 52 -16.31 2.97 8.61
CA TYR A 52 -16.20 4.12 7.69
C TYR A 52 -17.16 4.08 6.48
N GLY A 53 -17.90 2.98 6.29
CA GLY A 53 -18.96 2.87 5.29
C GLY A 53 -18.69 1.80 4.23
N LYS A 54 -19.69 0.95 3.97
CA LYS A 54 -19.61 -0.23 3.09
C LYS A 54 -19.65 0.08 1.58
N ASP A 55 -19.56 1.34 1.19
CA ASP A 55 -19.89 1.80 -0.16
C ASP A 55 -18.76 1.67 -1.19
N GLY A 56 -17.78 0.79 -0.93
CA GLY A 56 -16.77 0.44 -1.93
C GLY A 56 -15.44 0.03 -1.35
N TYR A 57 -15.08 0.45 -0.14
CA TYR A 57 -13.80 0.05 0.46
C TYR A 57 -13.79 -1.43 0.86
N LYS A 58 -12.69 -2.11 0.55
CA LYS A 58 -12.44 -3.51 0.90
C LYS A 58 -11.02 -3.68 1.44
N ILE A 59 -10.86 -4.63 2.35
CA ILE A 59 -9.54 -5.08 2.82
C ILE A 59 -9.29 -6.49 2.28
N MET A 60 -8.21 -6.66 1.53
CA MET A 60 -7.68 -7.97 1.17
C MET A 60 -6.52 -8.30 2.11
N ASN A 61 -6.70 -9.32 2.95
CA ASN A 61 -5.65 -9.79 3.86
C ASN A 61 -4.80 -10.88 3.18
N ASP A 62 -3.50 -10.76 3.33
CA ASP A 62 -2.50 -11.80 3.13
C ASP A 62 -1.79 -12.07 4.48
N LYS A 63 -1.07 -13.18 4.60
CA LYS A 63 -0.48 -13.65 5.86
C LYS A 63 0.49 -12.65 6.52
N SER A 64 1.08 -11.73 5.74
CA SER A 64 2.05 -10.73 6.22
C SER A 64 1.72 -9.29 5.81
N SER A 65 0.58 -9.07 5.15
CA SER A 65 0.19 -7.74 4.66
C SER A 65 -1.31 -7.62 4.50
N LEU A 66 -1.81 -6.39 4.51
CA LEU A 66 -3.18 -6.05 4.17
C LEU A 66 -3.18 -5.03 3.04
N MET A 67 -4.17 -5.13 2.16
CA MET A 67 -4.34 -4.24 1.02
C MET A 67 -5.68 -3.53 1.10
N ILE A 68 -5.64 -2.20 1.14
CA ILE A 68 -6.80 -1.33 1.11
C ILE A 68 -7.18 -1.12 -0.35
N CYS A 69 -8.44 -1.42 -0.68
CA CYS A 69 -8.96 -1.40 -2.04
C CYS A 69 -10.23 -0.56 -2.12
N TRP A 70 -10.47 0.03 -3.29
CA TRP A 70 -11.78 0.54 -3.69
C TRP A 70 -12.36 -0.43 -4.73
N HIS A 71 -13.45 -1.10 -4.37
CA HIS A 71 -13.91 -2.34 -4.99
C HIS A 71 -12.74 -3.32 -5.17
N GLU A 72 -12.46 -3.72 -6.42
CA GLU A 72 -11.36 -4.63 -6.76
C GLU A 72 -10.05 -3.90 -7.12
N ARG A 73 -9.99 -2.57 -6.94
CA ARG A 73 -8.81 -1.76 -7.27
C ARG A 73 -7.94 -1.52 -6.04
N PRO A 74 -6.72 -2.06 -5.99
CA PRO A 74 -5.76 -1.76 -4.93
C PRO A 74 -5.42 -0.27 -4.86
N LEU A 75 -5.40 0.29 -3.66
CA LEU A 75 -4.98 1.66 -3.39
C LEU A 75 -3.68 1.68 -2.57
N TYR A 76 -3.69 1.03 -1.41
CA TYR A 76 -2.57 1.04 -0.47
C TYR A 76 -2.28 -0.36 0.06
N ALA A 77 -1.02 -0.64 0.36
CA ALA A 77 -0.60 -1.86 1.04
C ALA A 77 0.06 -1.49 2.38
N VAL A 78 -0.26 -2.25 3.43
CA VAL A 78 0.37 -2.15 4.74
C VAL A 78 0.98 -3.52 5.05
N SER A 79 2.22 -3.54 5.51
CA SER A 79 2.97 -4.78 5.76
C SER A 79 3.88 -4.62 6.98
N ALA A 80 4.16 -5.72 7.66
CA ALA A 80 5.08 -5.74 8.80
C ALA A 80 6.35 -6.52 8.46
N TRP A 81 7.49 -6.07 8.98
CA TRP A 81 8.81 -6.61 8.68
C TRP A 81 9.69 -6.60 9.93
N ILE A 82 10.55 -7.60 10.08
CA ILE A 82 11.59 -7.68 11.11
C ILE A 82 12.97 -7.75 10.47
N SER A 83 13.98 -7.17 11.13
CA SER A 83 15.39 -7.24 10.73
C SER A 83 16.16 -8.31 11.50
#